data_AF-A0A069D7I2-F1
#
_entry.id   AF-A0A069D7I2-F1
#
_cell.length_a   1.000
_cell.length_b   1.000
_cell.length_c   1.000
_cell.angle_alpha   90.00
_cell.angle_beta   90.00
_cell.angle_gamma   90.00
#
_symmetry.space_group_name_H-M   'P 1'
#
loop_
_entity.id
_entity.type
_entity.pdbx_description
1 polymer ?
#
loop_
_entity_poly.entity_id
_entity_poly.type
_entity_poly.pdbx_seq_one_letter_code
_entity_poly.pdbx_strand_id
1 'polypeptide(L)'
;MMQTLHTAYRTFFGKGDALYELYSPYRVCPLGAHVDHQKGIVSGFAFDKGIDFLFSATESGKVEFLSLSFEGLCTFSVSKDMDEKQGFWGDYLRGACWALRKDHRLEKGVRGVLRGTMPIGGLSSSAALLCGFVKALAKVNHIELTPMQVIEYASLAEREYIGLTNGILDQACVVLCEKDKLLYLDTQDSSYELIPFGGKEGTPFPASLAIFFSGVTRKLTGTDYNLRVSECKTAAWMVEAYEERPLNDLSATFLRNVSPVFFSKHEATMPARFANRARHFYTECERVNEGVNAWREGNLTKFGQLMFESCQSSIRNYECGSPELIALYEIMKQCPGIYGGRFSGAGFKGACIALVDPAMENEIRQFVTTEYLKRYPEYKDTFECCFCATSDGVDFL
;
A
#
# COMPACT_ATOMS: atom_id res chain seq x y z
N MET A 1 -16.92 -8.46 -15.85
CA MET A 1 -15.58 -8.80 -15.31
C MET A 1 -15.52 -10.20 -14.69
N MET A 2 -16.45 -10.56 -13.79
CA MET A 2 -16.50 -11.89 -13.16
C MET A 2 -16.76 -13.04 -14.15
N GLN A 3 -17.57 -12.80 -15.18
CA GLN A 3 -17.83 -13.76 -16.26
C GLN A 3 -16.55 -14.24 -16.98
N THR A 4 -15.54 -13.37 -17.10
CA THR A 4 -14.23 -13.73 -17.66
C THR A 4 -13.48 -14.68 -16.73
N LEU A 5 -13.49 -14.45 -15.42
CA LEU A 5 -12.87 -15.34 -14.43
C LEU A 5 -13.56 -16.70 -14.39
N HIS A 6 -14.90 -16.73 -14.40
CA HIS A 6 -15.67 -17.97 -14.52
C HIS A 6 -15.31 -18.75 -15.78
N THR A 7 -15.17 -18.05 -16.91
CA THR A 7 -14.79 -18.69 -18.17
C THR A 7 -13.37 -19.25 -18.09
N ALA A 8 -12.41 -18.47 -17.61
CA ALA A 8 -11.04 -18.92 -17.42
C ALA A 8 -10.96 -20.12 -16.46
N TYR A 9 -11.60 -20.03 -15.29
CA TYR A 9 -11.67 -21.12 -14.33
C TYR A 9 -12.19 -22.40 -14.98
N ARG A 10 -13.32 -22.31 -15.71
CA ARG A 10 -13.92 -23.47 -16.37
C ARG A 10 -13.01 -24.07 -17.45
N THR A 11 -12.26 -23.25 -18.16
CA THR A 11 -11.29 -23.70 -19.16
C THR A 11 -10.13 -24.46 -18.53
N PHE A 12 -9.59 -24.00 -17.40
CA PHE A 12 -8.40 -24.61 -16.78
C PHE A 12 -8.70 -25.74 -15.79
N PHE A 13 -9.80 -25.63 -15.03
CA PHE A 13 -10.13 -26.54 -13.93
C PHE A 13 -11.44 -27.31 -14.12
N GLY A 14 -12.23 -26.99 -15.15
CA GLY A 14 -13.49 -27.66 -15.44
C GLY A 14 -14.71 -27.08 -14.71
N LYS A 15 -15.81 -27.85 -14.67
CA LYS A 15 -17.08 -27.47 -14.03
C LYS A 15 -17.37 -28.41 -12.85
N GLY A 16 -18.17 -27.93 -11.89
CA GLY A 16 -18.72 -28.76 -10.79
C GLY A 16 -18.22 -28.41 -9.40
N ASP A 17 -17.21 -27.55 -9.28
CA ASP A 17 -16.72 -27.07 -7.99
C ASP A 17 -17.66 -26.04 -7.37
N ALA A 18 -17.74 -26.03 -6.03
CA ALA A 18 -18.27 -24.90 -5.28
C ALA A 18 -17.24 -23.76 -5.33
N LEU A 19 -17.64 -22.64 -5.94
CA LEU A 19 -16.77 -21.50 -6.18
C LEU A 19 -16.96 -20.45 -5.08
N TYR A 20 -15.84 -19.88 -4.64
CA TYR A 20 -15.76 -18.69 -3.81
C TYR A 20 -15.29 -17.52 -4.66
N GLU A 21 -15.97 -16.38 -4.49
CA GLU A 21 -15.59 -15.09 -5.06
C GLU A 21 -15.07 -14.21 -3.94
N LEU A 22 -13.90 -13.59 -4.15
CA LEU A 22 -13.30 -12.67 -3.20
C LEU A 22 -12.71 -11.49 -3.96
N TYR A 23 -12.93 -10.29 -3.45
CA TYR A 23 -12.36 -9.07 -3.98
C TYR A 23 -11.40 -8.46 -2.96
N SER A 24 -10.17 -8.17 -3.38
CA SER A 24 -9.19 -7.45 -2.56
C SER A 24 -8.84 -6.12 -3.20
N PRO A 25 -9.19 -4.97 -2.61
CA PRO A 25 -8.93 -3.67 -3.20
C PRO A 25 -7.43 -3.35 -3.19
N TYR A 26 -7.04 -2.44 -4.06
CA TYR A 26 -5.79 -1.69 -3.94
C TYR A 26 -5.98 -0.52 -2.98
N ARG A 27 -4.87 0.13 -2.61
CA ARG A 27 -4.88 1.20 -1.62
C ARG A 27 -4.05 2.40 -2.03
N VAL A 28 -4.40 3.55 -1.49
CA VAL A 28 -3.61 4.79 -1.55
C VAL A 28 -3.35 5.34 -0.15
N CYS A 29 -2.29 6.11 0.00
CA CYS A 29 -1.93 6.80 1.24
C CYS A 29 -1.86 8.30 0.96
N PRO A 30 -2.83 9.12 1.41
CA PRO A 30 -2.78 10.57 1.22
C PRO A 30 -1.76 11.23 2.16
N LEU A 31 -1.63 10.77 3.40
CA LEU A 31 -0.68 11.26 4.40
C LEU A 31 -0.10 10.09 5.21
N GLY A 32 1.16 10.16 5.61
CA GLY A 32 1.87 9.08 6.32
C GLY A 32 2.86 8.33 5.44
N ALA A 33 3.53 9.01 4.51
CA ALA A 33 4.58 8.42 3.69
C ALA A 33 5.73 7.88 4.55
N HIS A 34 6.14 6.62 4.34
CA HIS A 34 7.41 6.10 4.89
C HIS A 34 7.59 6.26 6.41
N VAL A 35 6.50 6.26 7.17
CA VAL A 35 6.55 6.33 8.64
C VAL A 35 6.08 5.04 9.30
N ASP A 36 5.31 4.20 8.59
CA ASP A 36 4.75 2.94 9.10
C ASP A 36 5.82 1.97 9.61
N HIS A 37 6.91 1.79 8.84
CA HIS A 37 8.05 0.95 9.21
C HIS A 37 8.91 1.53 10.35
N GLN A 38 8.61 2.75 10.80
CA GLN A 38 9.18 3.39 11.98
C GLN A 38 8.18 3.50 13.13
N LYS A 39 7.05 2.77 13.08
CA LYS A 39 5.95 2.83 14.06
C LYS A 39 5.25 4.19 14.11
N GLY A 40 5.19 4.89 12.98
CA GLY A 40 4.52 6.18 12.86
C GLY A 40 3.00 6.09 12.75
N ILE A 41 2.39 7.23 12.48
CA ILE A 41 0.95 7.36 12.27
C ILE A 41 0.71 7.52 10.78
N VAL A 42 -0.27 6.80 10.23
CA VAL A 42 -0.56 6.78 8.81
C VAL A 42 -2.05 6.97 8.52
N SER A 43 -2.34 7.30 7.26
CA SER A 43 -3.70 7.37 6.76
C SER A 43 -3.85 6.71 5.39
N GLY A 44 -5.07 6.32 5.03
CA GLY A 44 -5.29 5.68 3.74
C GLY A 44 -6.74 5.48 3.33
N PHE A 45 -6.86 5.07 2.07
CA PHE A 45 -8.10 4.61 1.46
C PHE A 45 -7.83 3.31 0.71
N ALA A 46 -8.83 2.42 0.68
CA ALA A 46 -9.00 1.45 -0.38
C ALA A 46 -9.82 2.08 -1.52
N PHE A 47 -9.68 1.57 -2.74
CA PHE A 47 -10.42 2.09 -3.89
C PHE A 47 -10.94 0.98 -4.80
N ASP A 48 -11.89 1.32 -5.67
CA ASP A 48 -12.71 0.42 -6.51
C ASP A 48 -11.95 -0.32 -7.64
N LYS A 49 -10.64 -0.52 -7.46
CA LYS A 49 -9.76 -1.34 -8.29
C LYS A 49 -8.95 -2.24 -7.37
N GLY A 50 -8.67 -3.46 -7.81
CA GLY A 50 -8.07 -4.47 -6.95
C GLY A 50 -7.77 -5.76 -7.68
N ILE A 51 -7.84 -6.85 -6.93
CA ILE A 51 -7.65 -8.22 -7.41
C ILE A 51 -8.95 -8.98 -7.17
N ASP A 52 -9.51 -9.47 -8.27
CA ASP A 52 -10.60 -10.43 -8.24
C ASP A 52 -10.02 -11.84 -8.08
N PHE A 53 -10.54 -12.61 -7.13
CA PHE A 53 -10.23 -14.02 -6.92
C PHE A 53 -11.47 -14.87 -7.20
N LEU A 54 -11.29 -15.95 -7.97
CA LEU A 54 -12.29 -16.99 -8.15
C LEU A 54 -11.63 -18.35 -7.92
N PHE A 55 -12.06 -19.08 -6.90
CA PHE A 55 -11.39 -20.31 -6.49
C PHE A 55 -12.32 -21.33 -5.85
N SER A 56 -11.84 -22.56 -5.72
CA SER A 56 -12.47 -23.63 -4.96
C SER A 56 -11.47 -24.28 -4.01
N ALA A 57 -11.98 -25.00 -3.00
CA ALA A 57 -11.15 -25.79 -2.11
C ALA A 57 -10.62 -27.05 -2.80
N THR A 58 -9.43 -27.51 -2.41
CA THR A 58 -8.89 -28.82 -2.78
C THR A 58 -8.67 -29.68 -1.55
N GLU A 59 -9.26 -30.88 -1.53
CA GLU A 59 -9.13 -31.81 -0.39
C GLU A 59 -7.73 -32.45 -0.29
N SER A 60 -6.92 -32.35 -1.35
CA SER A 60 -5.55 -32.87 -1.38
C SER A 60 -4.51 -31.96 -0.73
N GLY A 61 -4.90 -30.75 -0.28
CA GLY A 61 -3.95 -29.74 0.19
C GLY A 61 -3.21 -29.01 -0.94
N LYS A 62 -3.51 -29.31 -2.21
CA LYS A 62 -2.79 -28.73 -3.35
C LYS A 62 -3.27 -27.32 -3.66
N VAL A 63 -2.34 -26.38 -3.77
CA VAL A 63 -2.60 -25.04 -4.28
C VAL A 63 -2.30 -24.98 -5.77
N GLU A 64 -3.25 -24.50 -6.58
CA GLU A 64 -3.11 -24.31 -8.04
C GLU A 64 -3.75 -22.99 -8.46
N PHE A 65 -2.95 -21.95 -8.68
CA PHE A 65 -3.47 -20.62 -9.01
C PHE A 65 -2.90 -20.09 -10.32
N LEU A 66 -3.78 -19.59 -11.19
CA LEU A 66 -3.42 -18.88 -12.42
C LEU A 66 -3.69 -17.39 -12.25
N SER A 67 -2.75 -16.58 -12.72
CA SER A 67 -2.99 -15.15 -12.91
C SER A 67 -3.38 -14.89 -14.36
N LEU A 68 -4.44 -14.11 -14.58
CA LEU A 68 -4.76 -13.58 -15.91
C LEU A 68 -3.93 -12.33 -16.26
N SER A 69 -3.16 -11.82 -15.29
CA SER A 69 -2.31 -10.64 -15.43
C SER A 69 -0.82 -10.99 -15.55
N PHE A 70 -0.42 -12.22 -15.18
CA PHE A 70 0.97 -12.68 -15.20
C PHE A 70 1.04 -14.11 -15.73
N GLU A 71 2.09 -14.42 -16.49
CA GLU A 71 2.36 -15.77 -16.92
C GLU A 71 2.71 -16.69 -15.74
N GLY A 72 2.47 -17.99 -15.93
CA GLY A 72 2.83 -19.04 -14.99
C GLY A 72 1.67 -19.53 -14.12
N LEU A 73 1.59 -20.85 -13.98
CA LEU A 73 0.74 -21.54 -13.01
C LEU A 73 1.51 -21.67 -11.70
N CYS A 74 0.98 -21.12 -10.62
CA CYS A 74 1.53 -21.33 -9.27
C CYS A 74 1.00 -22.66 -8.72
N THR A 75 1.90 -23.59 -8.44
CA THR A 75 1.57 -24.89 -7.84
C THR A 75 2.45 -25.21 -6.63
N PHE A 76 1.83 -25.64 -5.54
CA PHE A 76 2.50 -26.15 -4.34
C PHE A 76 1.51 -26.94 -3.46
N SER A 77 1.98 -27.50 -2.34
CA SER A 77 1.13 -28.17 -1.36
C SER A 77 1.18 -27.43 -0.04
N VAL A 78 0.03 -27.19 0.60
CA VAL A 78 0.00 -26.58 1.94
C VAL A 78 0.72 -27.45 2.98
N SER A 79 0.82 -28.76 2.76
CA SER A 79 1.46 -29.71 3.67
C SER A 79 2.99 -29.84 3.51
N LYS A 80 3.59 -29.24 2.49
CA LYS A 80 5.05 -29.33 2.23
C LYS A 80 5.77 -28.05 2.62
N ASP A 81 7.04 -28.16 2.96
CA ASP A 81 7.86 -26.98 3.26
C ASP A 81 8.01 -26.10 2.01
N MET A 82 8.08 -24.79 2.24
CA MET A 82 8.00 -23.74 1.21
C MET A 82 9.25 -22.87 1.20
N ASP A 83 10.40 -23.38 1.61
CA ASP A 83 11.58 -22.54 1.89
C ASP A 83 12.22 -21.94 0.62
N GLU A 84 11.98 -22.53 -0.54
CA GLU A 84 12.57 -22.09 -1.81
C GLU A 84 11.65 -21.14 -2.58
N LYS A 85 12.11 -19.89 -2.73
CA LYS A 85 11.53 -18.90 -3.66
C LYS A 85 11.82 -19.28 -5.10
N GLN A 86 10.84 -19.08 -5.96
CA GLN A 86 10.94 -19.40 -7.38
C GLN A 86 11.15 -18.16 -8.27
N GLY A 87 11.18 -16.96 -7.67
CA GLY A 87 11.49 -15.70 -8.36
C GLY A 87 10.34 -15.12 -9.18
N PHE A 88 9.11 -15.52 -8.90
CA PHE A 88 7.91 -15.09 -9.63
C PHE A 88 6.74 -14.79 -8.70
N TRP A 89 5.62 -14.30 -9.25
CA TRP A 89 4.47 -13.83 -8.48
C TRP A 89 3.87 -14.88 -7.52
N GLY A 90 4.02 -16.17 -7.82
CA GLY A 90 3.56 -17.25 -6.95
C GLY A 90 4.27 -17.29 -5.59
N ASP A 91 5.42 -16.64 -5.43
CA ASP A 91 6.11 -16.55 -4.14
C ASP A 91 5.30 -15.78 -3.09
N TYR A 92 4.44 -14.85 -3.48
CA TYR A 92 3.52 -14.18 -2.55
C TYR A 92 2.49 -15.17 -2.00
N LEU A 93 1.95 -16.07 -2.83
CA LEU A 93 1.01 -17.09 -2.38
C LEU A 93 1.68 -18.09 -1.43
N ARG A 94 2.92 -18.49 -1.74
CA ARG A 94 3.73 -19.34 -0.85
C ARG A 94 4.01 -18.65 0.47
N GLY A 95 4.42 -17.38 0.44
CA GLY A 95 4.67 -16.59 1.64
C GLY A 95 3.44 -16.47 2.54
N ALA A 96 2.26 -16.19 1.97
CA ALA A 96 1.01 -16.15 2.72
C ALA A 96 0.66 -17.51 3.35
N CYS A 97 0.84 -18.61 2.62
CA CYS A 97 0.64 -19.96 3.16
C CYS A 97 1.65 -20.29 4.27
N TRP A 98 2.93 -19.98 4.05
CA TRP A 98 4.01 -20.14 5.02
C TRP A 98 3.74 -19.37 6.31
N ALA A 99 3.28 -18.12 6.21
CA ALA A 99 2.96 -17.27 7.36
C ALA A 99 1.80 -17.85 8.16
N LEU A 100 0.70 -18.22 7.50
CA LEU A 100 -0.48 -18.78 8.14
C LEU A 100 -0.18 -20.14 8.82
N ARG A 101 0.76 -20.91 8.28
CA ARG A 101 1.20 -22.20 8.84
C ARG A 101 1.98 -22.11 10.13
N LYS A 102 2.47 -20.94 10.52
CA LYS A 102 3.18 -20.78 11.80
C LYS A 102 2.27 -21.12 12.99
N ASP A 103 0.98 -20.78 12.87
CA ASP A 103 0.01 -20.91 13.96
C ASP A 103 -1.14 -21.87 13.63
N HIS A 104 -1.31 -22.24 12.36
CA HIS A 104 -2.42 -23.09 11.92
C HIS A 104 -1.98 -24.30 11.08
N ARG A 105 -2.61 -25.44 11.32
CA ARG A 105 -2.51 -26.60 10.42
C ARG A 105 -3.45 -26.42 9.24
N LEU A 106 -2.91 -26.42 8.02
CA LEU A 106 -3.67 -26.36 6.79
C LEU A 106 -3.81 -27.76 6.19
N GLU A 107 -5.05 -28.18 5.91
CA GLU A 107 -5.37 -29.47 5.31
C GLU A 107 -5.87 -29.31 3.88
N LYS A 108 -6.66 -28.27 3.62
CA LYS A 108 -7.20 -27.95 2.31
C LYS A 108 -6.34 -26.92 1.60
N GLY A 109 -6.13 -27.17 0.31
CA GLY A 109 -5.54 -26.20 -0.60
C GLY A 109 -6.64 -25.44 -1.34
N VAL A 110 -6.23 -24.70 -2.37
CA VAL A 110 -7.12 -23.92 -3.20
C VAL A 110 -6.71 -24.02 -4.66
N ARG A 111 -7.67 -24.17 -5.57
CA ARG A 111 -7.43 -24.01 -7.00
C ARG A 111 -8.26 -22.86 -7.55
N GLY A 112 -7.68 -22.02 -8.39
CA GLY A 112 -8.36 -20.80 -8.79
C GLY A 112 -7.65 -19.96 -9.84
N VAL A 113 -8.36 -18.91 -10.23
CA VAL A 113 -7.88 -17.88 -11.13
C VAL A 113 -7.98 -16.54 -10.42
N LEU A 114 -7.03 -15.65 -10.68
CA LEU A 114 -7.06 -14.28 -10.20
C LEU A 114 -6.75 -13.29 -11.33
N ARG A 115 -7.20 -12.04 -11.16
CA ARG A 115 -6.91 -10.96 -12.11
C ARG A 115 -6.82 -9.63 -11.37
N GLY A 116 -5.74 -8.89 -11.60
CA GLY A 116 -5.64 -7.49 -11.19
C GLY A 116 -6.36 -6.57 -12.18
N THR A 117 -7.08 -5.56 -11.70
CA THR A 117 -7.87 -4.64 -12.54
C THR A 117 -7.08 -3.42 -13.04
N MET A 118 -5.82 -3.26 -12.63
CA MET A 118 -4.93 -2.18 -13.07
C MET A 118 -3.49 -2.67 -13.28
N PRO A 119 -2.66 -1.93 -14.03
CA PRO A 119 -1.23 -2.19 -14.12
C PRO A 119 -0.53 -2.19 -12.75
N ILE A 120 0.60 -2.90 -12.64
CA ILE A 120 1.45 -2.80 -11.45
C ILE A 120 2.13 -1.43 -11.44
N GLY A 121 1.99 -0.68 -10.34
CA GLY A 121 2.73 0.58 -10.20
C GLY A 121 2.54 1.31 -8.87
N GLY A 122 2.99 0.76 -7.74
CA GLY A 122 2.97 1.50 -6.46
C GLY A 122 1.61 1.57 -5.74
N LEU A 123 0.64 0.75 -6.15
CA LEU A 123 -0.72 0.67 -5.58
C LEU A 123 -0.90 -0.48 -4.58
N SER A 124 0.21 -1.11 -4.16
CA SER A 124 0.29 -2.28 -3.27
C SER A 124 -0.59 -3.46 -3.66
N SER A 125 -0.42 -3.84 -4.93
CA SER A 125 -0.91 -5.11 -5.43
C SER A 125 -0.34 -6.33 -4.70
N SER A 126 0.84 -6.25 -4.07
CA SER A 126 1.37 -7.34 -3.23
C SER A 126 0.55 -7.52 -1.95
N ALA A 127 0.25 -6.44 -1.23
CA ALA A 127 -0.59 -6.49 -0.03
C ALA A 127 -2.01 -6.98 -0.34
N ALA A 128 -2.62 -6.51 -1.43
CA ALA A 128 -3.91 -7.01 -1.89
C ALA A 128 -3.88 -8.52 -2.18
N LEU A 129 -2.84 -8.99 -2.88
CA LEU A 129 -2.67 -10.41 -3.18
C LEU A 129 -2.51 -11.25 -1.90
N LEU A 130 -1.67 -10.78 -0.98
CA LEU A 130 -1.38 -11.46 0.29
C LEU A 130 -2.62 -11.53 1.18
N CYS A 131 -3.31 -10.40 1.42
CA CYS A 131 -4.49 -10.36 2.30
C CYS A 131 -5.64 -11.20 1.72
N GLY A 132 -5.90 -11.07 0.42
CA GLY A 132 -6.92 -11.88 -0.26
C GLY A 132 -6.63 -13.37 -0.18
N PHE A 133 -5.37 -13.78 -0.36
CA PHE A 133 -4.99 -15.19 -0.31
C PHE A 133 -4.98 -15.75 1.12
N VAL A 134 -4.59 -14.96 2.13
CA VAL A 134 -4.74 -15.34 3.55
C VAL A 134 -6.21 -15.61 3.87
N LYS A 135 -7.13 -14.71 3.48
CA LYS A 135 -8.59 -14.93 3.65
C LYS A 135 -9.08 -16.16 2.88
N ALA A 136 -8.59 -16.40 1.67
CA ALA A 136 -8.95 -17.57 0.87
C ALA A 136 -8.56 -18.89 1.54
N LEU A 137 -7.32 -19.00 2.03
CA LEU A 137 -6.84 -20.18 2.75
C LEU A 137 -7.57 -20.39 4.08
N ALA A 138 -7.78 -19.31 4.83
CA ALA A 138 -8.53 -19.36 6.09
C ALA A 138 -9.95 -19.86 5.87
N LYS A 139 -10.65 -19.36 4.85
CA LYS A 139 -12.02 -19.76 4.51
C LYS A 139 -12.15 -21.26 4.22
N VAL A 140 -11.28 -21.82 3.38
CA VAL A 140 -11.38 -23.25 3.02
C VAL A 140 -10.91 -24.19 4.12
N ASN A 141 -10.09 -23.71 5.05
CA ASN A 141 -9.65 -24.45 6.22
C ASN A 141 -10.51 -24.17 7.47
N HIS A 142 -11.59 -23.40 7.35
CA HIS A 142 -12.47 -23.03 8.46
C HIS A 142 -11.74 -22.35 9.63
N ILE A 143 -10.76 -21.51 9.32
CA ILE A 143 -10.00 -20.71 10.30
C ILE A 143 -10.67 -19.35 10.42
N GLU A 144 -11.09 -18.99 11.62
CA GLU A 144 -11.58 -17.65 11.94
C GLU A 144 -10.40 -16.74 12.25
N LEU A 145 -10.27 -15.66 11.46
CA LEU A 145 -9.24 -14.64 11.63
C LEU A 145 -9.90 -13.30 11.89
N THR A 146 -9.41 -12.57 12.88
CA THR A 146 -9.70 -11.15 13.03
C THR A 146 -9.06 -10.35 11.87
N PRO A 147 -9.57 -9.15 11.56
CA PRO A 147 -8.95 -8.27 10.56
C PRO A 147 -7.44 -8.05 10.81
N MET A 148 -7.05 -7.85 12.07
CA MET A 148 -5.65 -7.66 12.44
C MET A 148 -4.79 -8.91 12.19
N GLN A 149 -5.31 -10.11 12.44
CA GLN A 149 -4.55 -11.33 12.13
C GLN A 149 -4.33 -11.51 10.62
N VAL A 150 -5.30 -11.11 9.77
CA VAL A 150 -5.11 -11.11 8.31
C VAL A 150 -3.95 -10.18 7.93
N ILE A 151 -3.91 -8.97 8.52
CA ILE A 151 -2.84 -7.98 8.32
C ILE A 151 -1.50 -8.53 8.78
N GLU A 152 -1.45 -9.16 9.96
CA GLU A 152 -0.23 -9.70 10.55
C GLU A 152 0.36 -10.82 9.71
N TYR A 153 -0.44 -11.80 9.26
CA TYR A 153 0.05 -12.87 8.39
C TYR A 153 0.51 -12.34 7.03
N ALA A 154 -0.22 -11.39 6.43
CA ALA A 154 0.19 -10.78 5.17
C ALA A 154 1.49 -9.97 5.33
N SER A 155 1.63 -9.21 6.42
CA SER A 155 2.87 -8.46 6.73
C SER A 155 4.04 -9.40 7.01
N LEU A 156 3.79 -10.49 7.75
CA LEU A 156 4.80 -11.50 8.06
C LEU A 156 5.32 -12.18 6.78
N ALA A 157 4.43 -12.54 5.87
CA ALA A 157 4.77 -13.07 4.56
C ALA A 157 5.64 -12.07 3.76
N GLU A 158 5.30 -10.79 3.75
CA GLU A 158 6.07 -9.80 2.99
C GLU A 158 7.46 -9.52 3.59
N ARG A 159 7.54 -9.43 4.93
CA ARG A 159 8.78 -9.10 5.63
C ARG A 159 9.76 -10.27 5.70
N GLU A 160 9.30 -11.43 6.14
CA GLU A 160 10.17 -12.57 6.44
C GLU A 160 10.29 -13.53 5.28
N TYR A 161 9.19 -13.77 4.55
CA TYR A 161 9.25 -14.62 3.37
C TYR A 161 9.77 -13.82 2.18
N ILE A 162 9.09 -12.76 1.71
CA ILE A 162 9.52 -12.03 0.50
C ILE A 162 10.83 -11.27 0.74
N GLY A 163 11.01 -10.65 1.91
CA GLY A 163 12.22 -9.93 2.30
C GLY A 163 12.13 -8.40 2.15
N LEU A 164 10.91 -7.84 2.21
CA LEU A 164 10.67 -6.40 2.15
C LEU A 164 10.40 -5.85 3.56
N THR A 165 11.26 -4.97 4.05
CA THR A 165 11.18 -4.44 5.43
C THR A 165 10.17 -3.29 5.58
N ASN A 166 8.95 -3.48 5.08
CA ASN A 166 7.87 -2.50 5.18
C ASN A 166 7.12 -2.57 6.53
N GLY A 167 6.27 -1.57 6.78
CA GLY A 167 5.32 -1.60 7.89
C GLY A 167 3.99 -2.26 7.46
N ILE A 168 2.93 -1.95 8.21
CA ILE A 168 1.60 -2.57 8.03
C ILE A 168 0.62 -1.72 7.22
N LEU A 169 1.01 -0.51 6.78
CA LEU A 169 0.13 0.46 6.13
C LEU A 169 -0.67 -0.17 4.98
N ASP A 170 0.03 -0.90 4.11
CA ASP A 170 -0.58 -1.41 2.88
C ASP A 170 -1.65 -2.46 3.20
N GLN A 171 -1.31 -3.43 4.04
CA GLN A 171 -2.20 -4.49 4.49
C GLN A 171 -3.38 -3.91 5.28
N ALA A 172 -3.11 -2.94 6.16
CA ALA A 172 -4.15 -2.30 6.97
C ALA A 172 -5.16 -1.56 6.10
N CYS A 173 -4.72 -0.80 5.09
CA CYS A 173 -5.66 -0.16 4.16
C CYS A 173 -6.48 -1.19 3.38
N VAL A 174 -5.85 -2.28 2.92
CA VAL A 174 -6.53 -3.34 2.17
C VAL A 174 -7.62 -4.03 3.00
N VAL A 175 -7.43 -4.14 4.31
CA VAL A 175 -8.32 -4.92 5.19
C VAL A 175 -9.32 -4.06 5.95
N LEU A 176 -8.92 -2.88 6.43
CA LEU A 176 -9.71 -2.09 7.39
C LEU A 176 -10.50 -0.96 6.75
N CYS A 177 -10.17 -0.51 5.53
CA CYS A 177 -10.86 0.63 4.95
C CYS A 177 -12.35 0.35 4.74
N GLU A 178 -13.16 1.39 4.91
CA GLU A 178 -14.55 1.42 4.52
C GLU A 178 -14.71 2.52 3.47
N LYS A 179 -15.67 2.32 2.56
CA LYS A 179 -16.01 3.31 1.57
C LYS A 179 -16.33 4.66 2.23
N ASP A 180 -15.84 5.74 1.61
CA ASP A 180 -16.01 7.15 1.96
C ASP A 180 -15.45 7.56 3.34
N LYS A 181 -14.65 6.70 3.99
CA LYS A 181 -13.99 6.97 5.27
C LYS A 181 -12.48 6.99 5.13
N LEU A 182 -11.83 7.95 5.78
CA LEU A 182 -10.37 8.00 5.90
C LEU A 182 -9.95 7.05 7.03
N LEU A 183 -9.11 6.07 6.70
CA LEU A 183 -8.42 5.29 7.74
C LEU A 183 -7.37 6.18 8.41
N TYR A 184 -7.42 6.25 9.73
CA TYR A 184 -6.33 6.71 10.59
C TYR A 184 -5.80 5.51 11.37
N LEU A 185 -4.49 5.28 11.36
CA LEU A 185 -3.86 4.13 12.01
C LEU A 185 -2.57 4.54 12.70
N ASP A 186 -2.43 4.17 13.97
CA ASP A 186 -1.17 4.19 14.68
C ASP A 186 -0.48 2.83 14.55
N THR A 187 0.66 2.76 13.84
CA THR A 187 1.33 1.47 13.60
C THR A 187 2.18 1.01 14.80
N GLN A 188 2.21 1.77 15.89
CA GLN A 188 2.86 1.36 17.14
C GLN A 188 2.06 0.29 17.89
N ASP A 189 0.75 0.48 18.01
CA ASP A 189 -0.16 -0.39 18.77
C ASP A 189 -1.33 -0.94 17.94
N SER A 190 -1.37 -0.60 16.65
CA SER A 190 -2.42 -0.96 15.70
C SER A 190 -3.81 -0.37 16.02
N SER A 191 -3.88 0.65 16.89
CA SER A 191 -5.13 1.38 17.10
C SER A 191 -5.51 2.16 15.83
N TYR A 192 -6.80 2.12 15.49
CA TYR A 192 -7.28 2.74 14.26
C TYR A 192 -8.68 3.35 14.41
N GLU A 193 -8.99 4.27 13.52
CA GLU A 193 -10.29 4.93 13.41
C GLU A 193 -10.66 5.07 11.93
N LEU A 194 -11.94 4.88 11.60
CA LEU A 194 -12.49 5.13 10.26
C LEU A 194 -13.31 6.40 10.32
N ILE A 195 -12.81 7.45 9.67
CA ILE A 195 -13.29 8.81 9.86
C ILE A 195 -14.12 9.23 8.64
N PRO A 196 -15.44 9.42 8.75
CA PRO A 196 -16.23 9.98 7.66
C PRO A 196 -15.81 11.43 7.40
N PHE A 197 -15.93 11.87 6.14
CA PHE A 197 -15.64 13.25 5.77
C PHE A 197 -16.51 14.24 6.57
N GLY A 198 -15.91 15.30 7.12
CA GLY A 198 -16.63 16.24 7.99
C GLY A 198 -17.01 15.68 9.37
N GLY A 199 -16.45 14.52 9.76
CA GLY A 199 -16.62 13.93 11.09
C GLY A 199 -18.04 13.46 11.41
N LYS A 200 -18.91 13.38 10.39
CA LYS A 200 -20.33 13.01 10.53
C LYS A 200 -20.66 11.86 9.60
N GLU A 201 -21.14 10.77 10.17
CA GLU A 201 -21.61 9.61 9.42
C GLU A 201 -22.65 9.99 8.37
N GLY A 202 -22.57 9.37 7.19
CA GLY A 202 -23.44 9.63 6.05
C GLY A 202 -23.12 10.91 5.26
N THR A 203 -22.12 11.70 5.64
CA THR A 203 -21.65 12.81 4.80
C THR A 203 -20.93 12.25 3.58
N PRO A 204 -21.39 12.52 2.34
CA PRO A 204 -20.73 12.02 1.15
C PRO A 204 -19.31 12.59 1.03
N PHE A 205 -18.36 11.75 0.62
CA PHE A 205 -17.02 12.21 0.28
C PHE A 205 -17.08 13.00 -1.03
N PRO A 206 -16.77 14.32 -1.05
CA PRO A 206 -17.06 15.16 -2.21
C PRO A 206 -15.96 15.13 -3.28
N ALA A 207 -15.02 14.18 -3.22
CA ALA A 207 -13.90 14.09 -4.15
C ALA A 207 -13.71 12.68 -4.71
N SER A 208 -13.06 12.61 -5.86
CA SER A 208 -12.61 11.36 -6.48
C SER A 208 -11.11 11.14 -6.19
N LEU A 209 -10.68 9.89 -6.22
CA LEU A 209 -9.26 9.56 -6.27
C LEU A 209 -8.79 9.57 -7.73
N ALA A 210 -7.68 10.23 -8.02
CA ALA A 210 -7.00 10.13 -9.31
C ALA A 210 -5.67 9.39 -9.15
N ILE A 211 -5.37 8.50 -10.09
CA ILE A 211 -4.11 7.78 -10.18
C ILE A 211 -3.49 8.11 -11.53
N PHE A 212 -2.29 8.69 -11.49
CA PHE A 212 -1.50 9.04 -12.67
C PHE A 212 -0.31 8.10 -12.76
N PHE A 213 -0.35 7.13 -13.67
CA PHE A 213 0.78 6.27 -13.97
C PHE A 213 1.73 6.99 -14.92
N SER A 214 2.98 7.13 -14.49
CA SER A 214 4.05 7.79 -15.24
C SER A 214 4.56 6.97 -16.44
N GLY A 215 4.15 5.71 -16.58
CA GLY A 215 4.69 4.78 -17.58
C GLY A 215 5.99 4.07 -17.18
N VAL A 216 6.56 4.39 -16.01
CA VAL A 216 7.81 3.80 -15.52
C VAL A 216 7.56 2.45 -14.84
N THR A 217 8.16 1.39 -15.39
CA THR A 217 8.00 -0.01 -14.94
C THR A 217 9.26 -0.55 -14.24
N ARG A 218 9.76 0.12 -13.20
CA ARG A 218 10.91 -0.38 -12.41
C ARG A 218 10.47 -1.37 -11.31
N LYS A 219 11.26 -2.41 -11.05
CA LYS A 219 11.05 -3.30 -9.89
C LYS A 219 11.45 -2.60 -8.58
N LEU A 220 10.74 -2.90 -7.49
CA LEU A 220 11.05 -2.38 -6.13
C LEU A 220 12.24 -3.11 -5.50
N THR A 221 12.42 -4.39 -5.81
CA THR A 221 13.57 -5.20 -5.39
C THR A 221 14.83 -4.63 -6.05
N GLY A 222 15.79 -4.20 -5.22
CA GLY A 222 16.99 -3.49 -5.67
C GLY A 222 16.90 -1.96 -5.65
N THR A 223 15.84 -1.39 -5.05
CA THR A 223 15.75 0.05 -4.75
C THR A 223 16.31 0.38 -3.36
N ASP A 224 16.51 1.67 -3.10
CA ASP A 224 16.99 2.22 -1.82
C ASP A 224 15.99 2.07 -0.66
N TYR A 225 14.85 1.39 -0.81
CA TYR A 225 13.83 1.32 0.25
C TYR A 225 14.38 0.79 1.58
N ASN A 226 15.00 -0.40 1.59
CA ASN A 226 15.57 -0.97 2.81
C ASN A 226 16.72 -0.11 3.37
N LEU A 227 17.43 0.60 2.50
CA LEU A 227 18.46 1.56 2.89
C LEU A 227 17.83 2.75 3.64
N ARG A 228 16.72 3.31 3.15
CA ARG A 228 15.97 4.38 3.85
C ARG A 228 15.42 3.93 5.20
N VAL A 229 14.91 2.69 5.29
CA VAL A 229 14.49 2.09 6.56
C VAL A 229 15.67 2.06 7.53
N SER A 230 16.85 1.63 7.07
CA SER A 230 18.06 1.55 7.88
C SER A 230 18.55 2.94 8.32
N GLU A 231 18.52 3.93 7.43
CA GLU A 231 18.88 5.32 7.75
C GLU A 231 17.99 5.91 8.86
N CYS A 232 16.69 5.61 8.85
CA CYS A 232 15.78 6.05 9.91
C CYS A 232 16.15 5.42 11.27
N LYS A 233 16.45 4.11 11.26
CA LYS A 233 16.88 3.39 12.48
C LYS A 233 18.19 3.95 13.02
N THR A 234 19.14 4.26 12.12
CA THR A 234 20.40 4.90 12.49
C THR A 234 20.17 6.30 13.07
N ALA A 235 19.30 7.10 12.47
CA ALA A 235 18.96 8.43 12.98
C ALA A 235 18.41 8.36 14.41
N ALA A 236 17.49 7.43 14.68
CA ALA A 236 16.96 7.19 16.02
C ALA A 236 18.05 6.78 17.01
N TRP A 237 18.90 5.82 16.62
CA TRP A 237 20.01 5.34 17.43
C TRP A 237 21.02 6.45 17.78
N MET A 238 21.31 7.34 16.83
CA MET A 238 22.19 8.49 17.06
C MET A 238 21.62 9.46 18.09
N VAL A 239 20.30 9.75 18.05
CA VAL A 239 19.68 10.63 19.05
C VAL A 239 19.76 10.03 20.44
N GLU A 240 19.47 8.73 20.59
CA GLU A 240 19.62 8.03 21.88
C GLU A 240 21.06 8.11 22.39
N ALA A 241 22.06 7.96 21.51
CA ALA A 241 23.47 8.09 21.87
C ALA A 241 23.84 9.52 22.29
N TYR A 242 23.35 10.55 21.60
CA TYR A 242 23.58 11.95 21.96
C TYR A 242 22.91 12.35 23.28
N GLU A 243 21.84 11.66 23.68
CA GLU A 243 21.18 11.82 24.99
C GLU A 243 21.76 10.89 26.07
N GLU A 244 22.85 10.18 25.79
CA GLU A 244 23.51 9.22 26.71
C GLU A 244 22.55 8.14 27.24
N ARG A 245 21.57 7.74 26.43
CA ARG A 245 20.55 6.74 26.77
C ARG A 245 21.00 5.33 26.38
N PRO A 246 20.48 4.27 27.04
CA PRO A 246 20.78 2.90 26.68
C PRO A 246 20.43 2.60 25.21
N LEU A 247 21.38 2.01 24.49
CA LEU A 247 21.25 1.70 23.08
C LEU A 247 20.69 0.30 22.91
N ASN A 248 19.59 0.19 22.17
CA ASN A 248 19.06 -1.09 21.72
C ASN A 248 19.78 -1.54 20.44
N ASP A 249 19.61 -2.81 20.07
CA ASP A 249 19.96 -3.28 18.73
C ASP A 249 19.30 -2.40 17.66
N LEU A 250 20.02 -2.14 16.57
CA LEU A 250 19.52 -1.32 15.47
C LEU A 250 18.19 -1.89 14.92
N SER A 251 18.06 -3.21 14.88
CA SER A 251 16.84 -3.90 14.44
C SER A 251 15.61 -3.56 15.29
N ALA A 252 15.78 -3.32 16.59
CA ALA A 252 14.74 -2.97 17.56
C ALA A 252 14.60 -1.46 17.81
N THR A 253 15.38 -0.64 17.10
CA THR A 253 15.36 0.83 17.22
C THR A 253 14.44 1.44 16.16
N PHE A 254 13.59 2.39 16.58
CA PHE A 254 12.63 3.07 15.71
C PHE A 254 12.58 4.56 16.05
N LEU A 255 12.33 5.42 15.06
CA LEU A 255 12.17 6.86 15.30
C LEU A 255 11.02 7.18 16.26
N ARG A 256 9.93 6.39 16.27
CA ARG A 256 8.84 6.57 17.23
C ARG A 256 9.25 6.48 18.69
N ASN A 257 10.32 5.75 19.01
CA ASN A 257 10.80 5.60 20.39
C ASN A 257 11.52 6.87 20.90
N VAL A 258 11.90 7.75 19.98
CA VAL A 258 12.68 8.95 20.27
C VAL A 258 11.74 10.17 20.36
N SER A 259 11.92 10.99 21.39
CA SER A 259 11.15 12.23 21.52
C SER A 259 11.51 13.22 20.41
N PRO A 260 10.52 13.88 19.76
CA PRO A 260 10.79 14.95 18.81
C PRO A 260 11.67 16.06 19.39
N VAL A 261 11.56 16.34 20.69
CA VAL A 261 12.36 17.35 21.40
C VAL A 261 13.85 16.99 21.39
N PHE A 262 14.18 15.72 21.61
CA PHE A 262 15.57 15.24 21.55
C PHE A 262 16.11 15.30 20.14
N PHE A 263 15.30 14.92 19.14
CA PHE A 263 15.70 15.08 17.74
C PHE A 263 16.00 16.55 17.40
N SER A 264 15.09 17.48 17.71
CA SER A 264 15.27 18.91 17.39
C SER A 264 16.52 19.52 18.04
N LYS A 265 16.88 19.07 19.26
CA LYS A 265 18.10 19.51 19.96
C LYS A 265 19.38 19.15 19.18
N HIS A 266 19.39 17.99 18.50
CA HIS A 266 20.57 17.43 17.83
C HIS A 266 20.52 17.47 16.31
N GLU A 267 19.42 17.96 15.74
CA GLU A 267 19.18 17.96 14.30
C GLU A 267 20.30 18.67 13.52
N ALA A 268 20.79 19.81 14.03
CA ALA A 268 21.83 20.61 13.39
C ALA A 268 23.23 19.97 13.45
N THR A 269 23.48 19.11 14.43
CA THR A 269 24.77 18.44 14.64
C THR A 269 24.81 17.03 14.03
N MET A 270 23.64 16.45 13.76
CA MET A 270 23.50 15.16 13.08
C MET A 270 23.89 15.28 11.59
N PRO A 271 24.56 14.28 10.98
CA PRO A 271 24.80 14.27 9.55
C PRO A 271 23.49 14.43 8.75
N ALA A 272 23.51 15.34 7.77
CA ALA A 272 22.31 15.81 7.08
C ALA A 272 21.42 14.68 6.54
N ARG A 273 22.01 13.60 6.01
CA ARG A 273 21.27 12.43 5.51
C ARG A 273 20.32 11.84 6.56
N PHE A 274 20.81 11.61 7.78
CA PHE A 274 20.01 11.04 8.88
C PHE A 274 19.03 12.06 9.44
N ALA A 275 19.46 13.32 9.58
CA ALA A 275 18.61 14.42 10.01
C ALA A 275 17.41 14.60 9.08
N ASN A 276 17.62 14.51 7.77
CA ASN A 276 16.58 14.58 6.76
C ASN A 276 15.54 13.45 6.94
N ARG A 277 15.96 12.19 7.16
CA ARG A 277 15.02 11.08 7.36
C ARG A 277 14.20 11.23 8.64
N ALA A 278 14.83 11.63 9.74
CA ALA A 278 14.14 11.89 10.99
C ALA A 278 13.17 13.08 10.87
N ARG A 279 13.58 14.18 10.22
CA ARG A 279 12.71 15.32 9.93
C ARG A 279 11.49 14.91 9.10
N HIS A 280 11.68 14.08 8.07
CA HIS A 280 10.55 13.54 7.31
C HIS A 280 9.57 12.81 8.23
N PHE A 281 10.07 11.87 9.05
CA PHE A 281 9.23 11.08 9.95
C PHE A 281 8.39 11.93 10.91
N TYR A 282 9.02 12.84 11.66
CA TYR A 282 8.30 13.64 12.66
C TYR A 282 7.31 14.59 12.02
N THR A 283 7.73 15.33 10.98
CA THR A 283 6.84 16.27 10.29
C THR A 283 5.74 15.57 9.50
N GLU A 284 5.95 14.34 9.04
CA GLU A 284 4.90 13.55 8.38
C GLU A 284 3.86 13.04 9.37
N CYS A 285 4.27 12.58 10.55
CA CYS A 285 3.31 12.21 11.60
C CYS A 285 2.48 13.42 12.06
N GLU A 286 3.09 14.60 12.16
CA GLU A 286 2.38 15.86 12.43
C GLU A 286 1.39 16.19 11.31
N ARG A 287 1.82 16.10 10.04
CA ARG A 287 0.93 16.31 8.88
C ARG A 287 -0.26 15.34 8.86
N VAL A 288 -0.08 14.08 9.26
CA VAL A 288 -1.19 13.12 9.38
C VAL A 288 -2.21 13.60 10.41
N ASN A 289 -1.77 14.04 11.59
CA ASN A 289 -2.67 14.56 12.62
C ASN A 289 -3.39 15.84 12.17
N GLU A 290 -2.67 16.78 11.54
CA GLU A 290 -3.29 17.98 10.95
C GLU A 290 -4.31 17.63 9.87
N GLY A 291 -3.97 16.66 9.01
CA GLY A 291 -4.84 16.20 7.94
C GLY A 291 -6.10 15.57 8.48
N VAL A 292 -6.00 14.72 9.49
CA VAL A 292 -7.16 14.11 10.14
C VAL A 292 -8.08 15.17 10.73
N ASN A 293 -7.54 16.22 11.34
CA ASN A 293 -8.35 17.34 11.84
C ASN A 293 -9.04 18.09 10.70
N ALA A 294 -8.31 18.42 9.63
CA ALA A 294 -8.90 19.04 8.43
C ALA A 294 -9.99 18.15 7.81
N TRP A 295 -9.80 16.84 7.80
CA TRP A 295 -10.78 15.87 7.30
C TRP A 295 -12.05 15.85 8.16
N ARG A 296 -11.91 15.84 9.50
CA ARG A 296 -13.02 15.94 10.45
C ARG A 296 -13.79 17.26 10.34
N GLU A 297 -13.13 18.34 9.91
CA GLU A 297 -13.75 19.64 9.67
C GLU A 297 -14.38 19.77 8.27
N GLY A 298 -14.19 18.77 7.39
CA GLY A 298 -14.61 18.86 5.99
C GLY A 298 -13.78 19.83 5.16
N ASN A 299 -12.59 20.20 5.63
CA ASN A 299 -11.68 21.12 4.97
C ASN A 299 -10.79 20.39 3.97
N LEU A 300 -11.39 20.02 2.84
CA LEU A 300 -10.71 19.28 1.78
C LEU A 300 -9.53 20.07 1.18
N THR A 301 -9.61 21.40 1.13
CA THR A 301 -8.52 22.26 0.62
C THR A 301 -7.28 22.16 1.50
N LYS A 302 -7.41 22.27 2.83
CA LYS A 302 -6.28 22.11 3.75
C LYS A 302 -5.75 20.68 3.73
N PHE A 303 -6.62 19.67 3.67
CA PHE A 303 -6.20 18.27 3.54
C PHE A 303 -5.35 18.06 2.27
N GLY A 304 -5.83 18.57 1.13
CA GLY A 304 -5.12 18.49 -0.14
C GLY A 304 -3.78 19.24 -0.14
N GLN A 305 -3.72 20.42 0.47
CA GLN A 305 -2.47 21.16 0.66
C GLN A 305 -1.44 20.32 1.45
N LEU A 306 -1.87 19.67 2.53
CA LEU A 306 -1.01 18.80 3.33
C LEU A 306 -0.47 17.60 2.53
N MET A 307 -1.25 17.08 1.57
CA MET A 307 -0.76 16.01 0.68
C MET A 307 0.41 16.50 -0.20
N PHE A 308 0.33 17.72 -0.73
CA PHE A 308 1.44 18.29 -1.49
C PHE A 308 2.67 18.51 -0.60
N GLU A 309 2.48 19.01 0.63
CA GLU A 309 3.57 19.19 1.61
C GLU A 309 4.22 17.85 2.00
N SER A 310 3.42 16.80 2.18
CA SER A 310 3.88 15.41 2.38
C SER A 310 4.75 14.94 1.21
N CYS A 311 4.31 15.15 -0.04
CA CYS A 311 5.10 14.81 -1.22
C CYS A 311 6.39 15.63 -1.30
N GLN A 312 6.35 16.93 -0.97
CA GLN A 312 7.53 17.77 -0.95
C GLN A 312 8.56 17.25 0.07
N SER A 313 8.11 16.82 1.25
CA SER A 313 9.00 16.19 2.23
C SER A 313 9.53 14.84 1.74
N SER A 314 8.73 14.06 1.01
CA SER A 314 9.18 12.80 0.41
C SER A 314 10.33 13.03 -0.58
N ILE A 315 10.24 14.10 -1.39
CA ILE A 315 11.29 14.50 -2.34
C ILE A 315 12.53 15.04 -1.61
N ARG A 316 12.35 16.01 -0.70
CA ARG A 316 13.48 16.77 -0.11
C ARG A 316 14.13 16.09 1.09
N ASN A 317 13.31 15.56 2.00
CA ASN A 317 13.76 15.01 3.27
C ASN A 317 13.91 13.49 3.21
N TYR A 318 13.05 12.79 2.46
CA TYR A 318 13.16 11.33 2.31
C TYR A 318 13.99 10.90 1.10
N GLU A 319 14.20 11.81 0.13
CA GLU A 319 14.94 11.56 -1.10
C GLU A 319 14.42 10.32 -1.84
N CYS A 320 13.09 10.27 -2.02
CA CYS A 320 12.42 9.33 -2.92
C CYS A 320 11.70 10.08 -4.05
N GLY A 321 11.23 9.33 -5.05
CA GLY A 321 10.71 9.89 -6.30
C GLY A 321 11.68 9.73 -7.47
N SER A 322 11.16 9.33 -8.62
CA SER A 322 11.88 9.41 -9.89
C SER A 322 11.65 10.79 -10.54
N PRO A 323 12.47 11.20 -11.52
CA PRO A 323 12.24 12.44 -12.26
C PRO A 323 10.81 12.55 -12.83
N GLU A 324 10.27 11.44 -13.32
CA GLU A 324 8.91 11.33 -13.85
C GLU A 324 7.84 11.60 -12.80
N LEU A 325 7.99 11.01 -11.61
CA LEU A 325 7.08 11.23 -10.49
C LEU A 325 7.13 12.68 -10.01
N ILE A 326 8.34 13.24 -9.88
CA ILE A 326 8.53 14.65 -9.50
C ILE A 326 7.88 15.57 -10.53
N ALA A 327 8.00 15.26 -11.82
CA ALA A 327 7.34 16.04 -12.87
C ALA A 327 5.81 15.96 -12.77
N LEU A 328 5.23 14.78 -12.55
CA LEU A 328 3.79 14.65 -12.29
C LEU A 328 3.36 15.43 -11.05
N TYR A 329 4.12 15.38 -9.96
CA TYR A 329 3.87 16.18 -8.77
C TYR A 329 3.83 17.69 -9.06
N GLU A 330 4.80 18.21 -9.81
CA GLU A 330 4.79 19.64 -10.17
C GLU A 330 3.67 20.02 -11.14
N ILE A 331 3.26 19.11 -12.03
CA ILE A 331 2.12 19.31 -12.92
C ILE A 331 0.81 19.33 -12.12
N MET A 332 0.63 18.39 -11.18
CA MET A 332 -0.57 18.30 -10.36
C MET A 332 -0.82 19.59 -9.56
N LYS A 333 0.25 20.20 -9.01
CA LYS A 333 0.16 21.48 -8.29
C LYS A 333 -0.36 22.65 -9.12
N GLN A 334 -0.24 22.58 -10.43
CA GLN A 334 -0.64 23.63 -11.35
C GLN A 334 -2.02 23.37 -11.98
N CYS A 335 -2.58 22.17 -11.79
CA CYS A 335 -3.81 21.75 -12.43
C CYS A 335 -5.03 22.18 -11.60
N PRO A 336 -5.93 23.02 -12.14
CA PRO A 336 -7.22 23.29 -11.51
C PRO A 336 -8.00 21.99 -11.28
N GLY A 337 -8.77 21.95 -10.19
CA GLY A 337 -9.55 20.77 -9.81
C GLY A 337 -8.77 19.70 -9.05
N ILE A 338 -7.44 19.83 -8.89
CA ILE A 338 -6.67 18.96 -7.98
C ILE A 338 -6.53 19.64 -6.62
N TYR A 339 -7.10 19.03 -5.57
CA TYR A 339 -6.99 19.54 -4.20
C TYR A 339 -5.61 19.26 -3.60
N GLY A 340 -5.05 18.07 -3.88
CA GLY A 340 -3.80 17.59 -3.32
C GLY A 340 -3.30 16.36 -4.06
N GLY A 341 -1.98 16.15 -4.08
CA GLY A 341 -1.40 14.99 -4.73
C GLY A 341 0.02 14.66 -4.26
N ARG A 342 0.39 13.39 -4.39
CA ARG A 342 1.68 12.86 -3.95
C ARG A 342 2.06 11.56 -4.65
N PHE A 343 3.25 11.04 -4.38
CA PHE A 343 3.64 9.71 -4.84
C PHE A 343 2.81 8.61 -4.17
N SER A 344 2.52 7.56 -4.93
CA SER A 344 1.94 6.33 -4.40
C SER A 344 3.00 5.33 -3.98
N GLY A 345 2.74 4.61 -2.89
CA GLY A 345 3.64 3.59 -2.36
C GLY A 345 5.02 4.15 -2.01
N ALA A 346 6.06 3.37 -2.27
CA ALA A 346 7.43 3.72 -1.88
C ALA A 346 8.08 4.85 -2.72
N GLY A 347 7.38 5.43 -3.70
CA GLY A 347 7.94 6.52 -4.52
C GLY A 347 9.02 6.11 -5.53
N PHE A 348 9.25 4.80 -5.73
CA PHE A 348 10.21 4.26 -6.71
C PHE A 348 9.53 3.57 -7.91
N LYS A 349 8.19 3.52 -7.91
CA LYS A 349 7.36 2.99 -8.99
C LYS A 349 6.40 4.08 -9.47
N GLY A 350 6.17 4.09 -10.78
CA GLY A 350 5.63 5.22 -11.53
C GLY A 350 4.15 5.53 -11.33
N ALA A 351 3.63 5.74 -10.12
CA ALA A 351 2.32 6.38 -9.96
C ALA A 351 2.29 7.51 -8.92
N CYS A 352 1.55 8.56 -9.24
CA CYS A 352 1.10 9.58 -8.31
C CYS A 352 -0.39 9.38 -8.00
N ILE A 353 -0.81 9.75 -6.80
CA ILE A 353 -2.20 9.79 -6.38
C ILE A 353 -2.61 11.23 -6.10
N ALA A 354 -3.88 11.56 -6.33
CA ALA A 354 -4.44 12.86 -6.03
C ALA A 354 -5.90 12.78 -5.59
N LEU A 355 -6.32 13.79 -4.82
CA LEU A 355 -7.72 14.09 -4.58
C LEU A 355 -8.17 15.15 -5.59
N VAL A 356 -9.25 14.86 -6.31
CA VAL A 356 -9.71 15.71 -7.41
C VAL A 356 -11.20 16.02 -7.31
N ASP A 357 -11.58 17.16 -7.87
CA ASP A 357 -12.97 17.52 -8.11
C ASP A 357 -13.57 16.58 -9.18
N PRO A 358 -14.60 15.78 -8.84
CA PRO A 358 -15.22 14.87 -9.79
C PRO A 358 -15.79 15.57 -11.03
N ALA A 359 -16.16 16.85 -10.91
CA ALA A 359 -16.69 17.63 -12.02
C ALA A 359 -15.61 18.06 -13.04
N MET A 360 -14.33 17.95 -12.69
CA MET A 360 -13.20 18.39 -13.52
C MET A 360 -12.33 17.22 -14.04
N GLU A 361 -12.79 15.98 -13.91
CA GLU A 361 -11.99 14.79 -14.28
C GLU A 361 -11.49 14.81 -15.74
N ASN A 362 -12.30 15.30 -16.68
CA ASN A 362 -11.91 15.37 -18.09
C ASN A 362 -10.83 16.44 -18.33
N GLU A 363 -11.00 17.62 -17.74
CA GLU A 363 -10.06 18.74 -17.82
C GLU A 363 -8.73 18.37 -17.16
N ILE A 364 -8.78 17.72 -15.99
CA ILE A 364 -7.60 17.24 -15.27
C ILE A 364 -6.86 16.21 -16.12
N ARG A 365 -7.57 15.22 -16.67
CA ARG A 365 -6.98 14.21 -17.56
C ARG A 365 -6.29 14.88 -18.74
N GLN A 366 -6.96 15.80 -19.42
CA GLN A 366 -6.39 16.48 -20.58
C GLN A 366 -5.15 17.30 -20.20
N PHE A 367 -5.21 18.09 -19.13
CA PHE A 367 -4.12 18.94 -18.68
C PHE A 367 -2.90 18.12 -18.27
N VAL A 368 -3.08 17.15 -17.37
CA VAL A 368 -1.98 16.32 -16.86
C VAL A 368 -1.35 15.50 -17.98
N THR A 369 -2.16 14.88 -18.86
CA THR A 369 -1.64 14.11 -20.00
C THR A 369 -0.81 14.99 -20.92
N THR A 370 -1.32 16.18 -21.27
CA THR A 370 -0.64 17.10 -22.21
C THR A 370 0.68 17.59 -21.64
N GLU A 371 0.68 18.08 -20.40
CA GLU A 371 1.88 18.63 -19.76
C GLU A 371 2.91 17.55 -19.44
N TYR A 372 2.47 16.34 -19.08
CA TYR A 372 3.38 15.24 -18.80
C TYR A 372 4.04 14.71 -20.08
N LEU A 373 3.26 14.42 -21.12
CA LEU A 373 3.79 13.90 -22.39
C LEU A 373 4.59 14.94 -23.19
N LYS A 374 4.42 16.24 -22.90
CA LYS A 374 5.34 17.28 -23.40
C LYS A 374 6.76 17.14 -22.84
N ARG A 375 6.89 16.66 -21.60
CA ARG A 375 8.20 16.44 -20.93
C ARG A 375 8.74 15.04 -21.19
N TYR A 376 7.86 14.04 -21.29
CA TYR A 376 8.22 12.63 -21.50
C TYR A 376 7.39 11.98 -22.62
N PRO A 377 7.62 12.36 -23.90
CA PRO A 377 6.88 11.83 -25.03
C PRO A 377 7.03 10.31 -25.22
N GLU A 378 8.12 9.72 -24.70
CA GLU A 378 8.39 8.28 -24.75
C GLU A 378 7.37 7.44 -23.97
N TYR A 379 6.63 8.03 -23.02
CA TYR A 379 5.60 7.34 -22.25
C TYR A 379 4.19 7.50 -22.82
N LYS A 380 4.04 7.94 -24.08
CA LYS A 380 2.72 8.14 -24.71
C LYS A 380 1.81 6.92 -24.65
N ASP A 381 2.37 5.73 -24.81
CA ASP A 381 1.61 4.47 -24.84
C ASP A 381 1.51 3.78 -23.48
N THR A 382 2.20 4.30 -22.45
CA THR A 382 2.26 3.68 -21.11
C THR A 382 1.81 4.61 -19.99
N PHE A 383 1.68 5.90 -20.25
CA PHE A 383 1.05 6.84 -19.35
C PHE A 383 -0.45 6.55 -19.27
N GLU A 384 -0.96 6.42 -18.05
CA GLU A 384 -2.37 6.20 -17.81
C GLU A 384 -2.88 7.13 -16.72
N CYS A 385 -4.12 7.59 -16.87
CA CYS A 385 -4.83 8.36 -15.86
C CYS A 385 -6.11 7.60 -15.51
N CYS A 386 -6.34 7.33 -14.23
CA CYS A 386 -7.52 6.62 -13.77
C CYS A 386 -8.20 7.42 -12.66
N PHE A 387 -9.52 7.54 -12.73
CA PHE A 387 -10.34 8.07 -11.64
C PHE A 387 -11.06 6.92 -10.97
N CYS A 388 -11.08 6.94 -9.64
CA CYS A 388 -11.51 5.85 -8.80
C CYS A 388 -12.35 6.38 -7.64
N ALA A 389 -13.29 5.57 -7.19
CA ALA A 389 -14.03 5.81 -5.95
C ALA A 389 -13.32 5.09 -4.81
N THR A 390 -13.49 5.57 -3.58
CA THR A 390 -13.11 4.80 -2.40
C THR A 390 -13.92 3.51 -2.33
N SER A 391 -13.40 2.49 -1.65
CA SER A 391 -14.07 1.20 -1.49
C SER A 391 -13.89 0.65 -0.08
N ASP A 392 -14.70 -0.36 0.22
CA ASP A 392 -14.49 -1.21 1.38
C ASP A 392 -13.22 -2.06 1.20
N GLY A 393 -12.75 -2.63 2.31
CA GLY A 393 -11.64 -3.56 2.39
C GLY A 393 -11.94 -4.91 1.73
N VAL A 394 -10.94 -5.80 1.78
CA VAL A 394 -11.00 -7.13 1.18
C VAL A 394 -12.15 -7.95 1.76
N ASP A 395 -13.03 -8.47 0.89
CA ASP A 395 -14.10 -9.38 1.33
C ASP A 395 -14.58 -10.39 0.30
N PHE A 396 -15.30 -11.40 0.80
CA PHE A 396 -16.04 -12.35 -0.03
C PHE A 396 -17.26 -11.66 -0.67
N LEU A 397 -17.53 -11.98 -1.93
CA LEU A 397 -18.65 -11.42 -2.71
C LEU A 397 -19.93 -12.25 -2.62
#